data_AF-R9RGN7-F1
#
_entry.id   AF-R9RGN7-F1
#
_cell.length_a   1.000
_cell.length_b   1.000
_cell.length_c   1.000
_cell.angle_alpha   90.00
_cell.angle_beta   90.00
_cell.angle_gamma   90.00
#
_symmetry.space_group_name_H-M   'P 1'
#
loop_
_entity.id
_entity.type
_entity.pdbx_description
1 polymer ?
#
loop_
_entity_poly.entity_id
_entity_poly.type
_entity_poly.pdbx_seq_one_letter_code
_entity_poly.pdbx_strand_id
1 'polypeptide(L)'
;MLATTENINYDEIVKKSNYKFNLPIEELINNSKATQREKRNKKQVIPRPPNAYMIYRRNKAESPDIKSSGQSSSSKSILIADMWKNETDKNKQLFFILSMLAEKNCPKDLKYVQKKPSNTSKSSK
;
A
#
# COMPACT_ATOMS: atom_id res chain seq x y z
N MET A 1 19.92 6.18 -26.70
CA MET A 1 19.03 6.91 -25.77
C MET A 1 19.56 6.69 -24.36
N LEU A 2 20.43 7.58 -23.89
CA LEU A 2 21.03 7.51 -22.55
C LEU A 2 20.00 8.06 -21.55
N ALA A 3 19.34 7.17 -20.82
CA ALA A 3 18.52 7.58 -19.68
C ALA A 3 19.46 8.00 -18.55
N THR A 4 19.52 9.30 -18.28
CA THR A 4 20.20 9.87 -17.13
C THR A 4 19.65 9.23 -15.86
N THR A 5 20.46 8.44 -15.17
CA THR A 5 20.19 8.01 -13.79
C THR A 5 20.41 9.21 -12.88
N GLU A 6 19.52 10.20 -12.97
CA GLU A 6 19.41 11.18 -11.91
C GLU A 6 19.06 10.41 -10.64
N ASN A 7 19.87 10.60 -9.60
CA ASN A 7 19.64 10.05 -8.28
C ASN A 7 18.45 10.82 -7.69
N ILE A 8 17.26 10.57 -8.23
CA ILE A 8 16.02 11.24 -7.83
C ILE A 8 15.79 10.86 -6.37
N ASN A 9 16.04 11.82 -5.49
CA ASN A 9 15.85 11.64 -4.06
C ASN A 9 14.35 11.67 -3.76
N TYR A 10 13.72 10.51 -3.87
CA TYR A 10 12.29 10.33 -3.62
C TYR A 10 11.87 10.83 -2.22
N ASP A 11 12.74 10.72 -1.21
CA ASP A 11 12.47 11.23 0.14
C ASP A 11 12.35 12.76 0.16
N GLU A 12 13.15 13.47 -0.64
CA GLU A 12 13.03 14.93 -0.77
C GLU A 12 11.73 15.34 -1.46
N ILE A 13 11.30 14.60 -2.48
CA ILE A 13 10.04 14.88 -3.19
C ILE A 13 8.86 14.73 -2.25
N VAL A 14 8.86 13.66 -1.45
CA VAL A 14 7.81 13.43 -0.45
C VAL A 14 7.83 14.52 0.63
N LYS A 15 9.01 14.90 1.14
CA LYS A 15 9.16 15.97 2.15
C LYS A 15 8.74 17.35 1.63
N LYS A 16 8.97 17.64 0.34
CA LYS A 16 8.55 18.89 -0.31
C LYS A 16 7.07 18.90 -0.70
N SER A 17 6.38 17.76 -0.64
CA SER A 17 4.98 17.68 -1.02
C SER A 17 4.09 18.36 0.03
N ASN A 18 3.14 19.19 -0.42
CA ASN A 18 2.13 19.81 0.46
C ASN A 18 0.96 18.84 0.78
N TYR A 19 1.13 17.54 0.55
CA TYR A 19 0.06 16.57 0.74
C TYR A 19 -0.14 16.31 2.23
N LYS A 20 -1.37 16.48 2.71
CA LYS A 20 -1.73 16.19 4.10
C LYS A 20 -1.98 14.69 4.30
N PHE A 21 -0.96 13.98 4.78
CA PHE A 21 -1.09 12.59 5.21
C PHE A 21 -1.82 12.49 6.56
N ASN A 22 -2.65 11.46 6.72
CA ASN A 22 -3.32 11.11 7.97
C ASN A 22 -2.48 10.16 8.83
N LEU A 23 -1.48 9.50 8.22
CA LEU A 23 -0.53 8.60 8.88
C LEU A 23 0.91 9.04 8.56
N PRO A 24 1.87 8.75 9.45
CA PRO A 24 3.28 9.03 9.16
C PRO A 24 3.75 8.19 7.96
N ILE A 25 4.61 8.79 7.14
CA ILE A 25 5.11 8.19 5.89
C ILE A 25 5.77 6.82 6.15
N GLU A 26 6.50 6.69 7.25
CA GLU A 26 7.15 5.43 7.63
C GLU A 26 6.15 4.28 7.86
N GLU A 27 4.99 4.56 8.47
CA GLU A 27 3.94 3.55 8.66
C GLU A 27 3.21 3.21 7.36
N LEU A 28 3.15 4.16 6.43
CA LEU A 28 2.54 3.97 5.12
C LEU A 28 3.39 3.06 4.21
N ILE A 29 4.71 3.27 4.22
CA ILE A 29 5.67 2.56 3.38
C ILE A 29 5.97 1.17 3.95
N ASN A 30 6.10 1.05 5.27
CA ASN A 30 6.45 -0.22 5.89
C ASN A 30 5.29 -1.22 5.89
N ASN A 31 5.63 -2.50 5.87
CA ASN A 31 4.65 -3.56 6.04
C ASN A 31 4.13 -3.60 7.48
N SER A 32 2.82 -3.83 7.62
CA SER A 32 2.19 -3.91 8.94
C SER A 32 2.60 -5.20 9.65
N LYS A 33 3.30 -5.04 10.78
CA LYS A 33 3.74 -6.12 11.68
C LYS A 33 2.60 -6.92 12.32
N ALA A 34 1.36 -6.42 12.20
CA ALA A 34 0.20 -6.94 12.92
C ALA A 34 -0.66 -7.92 12.10
N THR A 35 -0.35 -8.15 10.82
CA THR A 35 -1.20 -8.98 9.96
C THR A 35 -1.29 -10.42 10.46
N GLN A 36 -2.49 -11.03 10.40
CA GLN A 36 -2.67 -12.46 10.73
C GLN A 36 -1.74 -13.36 9.90
N ARG A 37 -1.38 -12.94 8.68
CA ARG A 37 -0.47 -13.69 7.82
C ARG A 37 0.95 -13.71 8.38
N GLU A 38 1.45 -12.61 8.91
CA GLU A 38 2.73 -12.55 9.61
C GLU A 38 2.70 -13.37 10.91
N LYS A 39 1.62 -13.24 11.69
CA LYS A 39 1.42 -14.05 12.91
C LYS A 39 1.35 -15.56 12.64
N ARG A 40 0.75 -15.97 11.52
CA ARG A 40 0.66 -17.38 11.08
C ARG A 40 1.95 -17.87 10.40
N ASN A 41 2.68 -16.96 9.75
CA ASN A 41 3.95 -17.25 9.11
C ASN A 41 5.12 -17.10 10.10
N LYS A 42 5.23 -18.00 11.09
CA LYS A 42 6.52 -18.26 11.76
C LYS A 42 7.60 -18.76 10.78
N LYS A 43 7.22 -19.05 9.52
CA LYS A 43 8.09 -19.37 8.39
C LYS A 43 8.25 -18.12 7.52
N GLN A 44 9.43 -17.48 7.58
CA GLN A 44 10.18 -16.66 6.60
C GLN A 44 9.49 -16.12 5.32
N VAL A 45 8.19 -15.82 5.32
CA VAL A 45 7.49 -15.26 4.14
C VAL A 45 7.23 -13.79 4.42
N ILE A 46 8.18 -12.97 3.96
CA ILE A 46 8.07 -11.51 4.06
C ILE A 46 6.87 -11.05 3.21
N PRO A 47 5.99 -10.18 3.76
CA PRO A 47 4.87 -9.63 3.03
C PRO A 47 5.34 -8.82 1.81
N ARG A 48 4.55 -8.84 0.73
CA ARG A 48 4.83 -8.00 -0.45
C ARG A 48 4.86 -6.52 -0.03
N PRO A 49 5.76 -5.71 -0.59
CA PRO A 49 5.69 -4.27 -0.38
C PRO A 49 4.32 -3.73 -0.84
N PRO A 50 3.77 -2.73 -0.14
CA PRO A 50 2.50 -2.13 -0.52
C PRO A 50 2.64 -1.32 -1.82
N ASN A 51 1.70 -1.50 -2.75
CA ASN A 51 1.61 -0.67 -3.95
C ASN A 51 0.96 0.70 -3.65
N ALA A 52 1.01 1.62 -4.62
CA ALA A 52 0.49 2.98 -4.48
C ALA A 52 -0.95 3.05 -3.92
N TYR A 53 -1.85 2.22 -4.46
CA TYR A 53 -3.24 2.16 -4.00
C TYR A 53 -3.37 1.64 -2.56
N MET A 54 -2.59 0.63 -2.18
CA MET A 54 -2.62 0.10 -0.81
C MET A 54 -2.12 1.13 0.21
N ILE A 55 -1.09 1.91 -0.16
CA ILE A 55 -0.59 3.04 0.63
C ILE A 55 -1.67 4.12 0.76
N TYR A 56 -2.28 4.53 -0.35
CA TYR A 56 -3.39 5.49 -0.36
C TYR A 56 -4.55 5.04 0.51
N ARG A 57 -4.97 3.78 0.37
CA ARG A 57 -6.07 3.20 1.13
C ARG A 57 -5.78 3.19 2.62
N ARG A 58 -4.55 2.85 3.03
CA ARG A 58 -4.14 2.89 4.43
C ARG A 58 -4.25 4.31 4.99
N ASN A 59 -3.74 5.30 4.24
CA ASN A 59 -3.82 6.70 4.61
C ASN A 59 -5.27 7.21 4.71
N LYS A 60 -6.12 6.91 3.72
CA LYS A 60 -7.52 7.36 3.72
C LYS A 60 -8.37 6.64 4.75
N ALA A 61 -8.12 5.36 5.04
CA ALA A 61 -8.86 4.64 6.07
C ALA A 61 -8.71 5.26 7.47
N GLU A 62 -7.60 5.97 7.72
CA GLU A 62 -7.34 6.69 8.96
C GLU A 62 -7.93 8.11 8.97
N SER A 63 -8.54 8.58 7.87
CA SER A 63 -9.21 9.88 7.89
C SER A 63 -10.37 9.84 8.91
N PRO A 64 -10.60 10.92 9.69
CA PRO A 64 -11.67 10.95 10.69
C PRO A 64 -13.03 10.58 10.10
N ASP A 65 -13.31 11.04 8.88
CA ASP A 65 -14.55 10.79 8.15
C ASP A 65 -14.77 9.30 7.88
N ILE A 66 -13.73 8.57 7.48
CA ILE A 66 -13.83 7.15 7.14
C ILE A 66 -13.70 6.28 8.39
N LYS A 67 -12.82 6.64 9.32
CA LYS A 67 -12.60 5.89 10.55
C LYS A 67 -13.88 5.88 11.39
N SER A 68 -14.51 7.03 11.54
CA SER A 68 -15.67 7.25 12.42
C SER A 68 -17.02 6.99 11.75
N SER A 69 -17.08 6.69 10.45
CA SER A 69 -18.35 6.52 9.72
C SER A 69 -19.25 5.37 10.18
N GLY A 70 -18.77 4.49 11.08
CA GLY A 70 -19.51 3.29 11.51
C GLY A 70 -19.75 2.26 10.39
N GLN A 71 -19.31 2.54 9.16
CA GLN A 71 -19.55 1.68 8.01
C GLN A 71 -18.75 0.38 8.07
N SER A 72 -19.24 -0.64 7.36
CA SER A 72 -18.50 -1.89 7.19
C SER A 72 -17.16 -1.69 6.46
N SER A 73 -16.22 -2.60 6.66
CA SER A 73 -14.90 -2.55 6.00
C SER A 73 -15.01 -2.68 4.47
N SER A 74 -16.01 -3.39 3.95
CA SER A 74 -16.25 -3.51 2.51
C SER A 74 -16.74 -2.18 1.93
N SER A 75 -17.73 -1.56 2.57
CA SER A 75 -18.27 -0.24 2.17
C SER A 75 -17.19 0.83 2.16
N LYS A 76 -16.37 0.90 3.22
CA LYS A 76 -15.21 1.81 3.29
C LYS A 76 -14.23 1.57 2.14
N SER A 77 -14.01 0.31 1.76
CA SER A 77 -13.09 -0.04 0.67
C SER A 77 -13.60 0.39 -0.70
N ILE A 78 -14.91 0.31 -0.94
CA ILE A 78 -15.53 0.79 -2.18
C ILE A 78 -15.41 2.32 -2.26
N LEU A 79 -15.78 3.02 -1.18
CA LEU A 79 -15.69 4.48 -1.11
C LEU A 79 -14.27 4.99 -1.37
N ILE A 80 -13.26 4.39 -0.73
CA ILE A 80 -11.85 4.76 -0.96
C ILE A 80 -11.42 4.45 -2.40
N ALA A 81 -11.90 3.36 -3.00
CA ALA A 81 -11.58 3.02 -4.38
C ALA A 81 -12.10 4.10 -5.35
N ASP A 82 -13.30 4.63 -5.10
CA ASP A 82 -13.87 5.71 -5.91
C ASP A 82 -13.12 7.03 -5.67
N MET A 83 -12.72 7.33 -4.43
CA MET A 83 -11.84 8.46 -4.14
C MET A 83 -10.52 8.36 -4.91
N TRP A 84 -9.90 7.18 -4.97
CA TRP A 84 -8.67 6.97 -5.72
C TRP A 84 -8.83 7.19 -7.22
N LYS A 85 -9.94 6.75 -7.82
CA LYS A 85 -10.22 7.00 -9.25
C LYS A 85 -10.27 8.49 -9.54
N ASN A 86 -10.94 9.25 -8.67
CA ASN A 86 -11.17 10.70 -8.81
C ASN A 86 -10.02 11.57 -8.28
N GLU A 87 -8.98 10.98 -7.69
CA GLU A 87 -7.83 11.69 -7.14
C GLU A 87 -6.98 12.33 -8.26
N THR A 88 -6.35 13.47 -7.95
CA THR A 88 -5.50 14.18 -8.91
C THR A 88 -4.27 13.39 -9.31
N ASP A 89 -3.81 13.56 -10.55
CA ASP A 89 -2.64 12.83 -11.06
C ASP A 89 -1.36 13.13 -10.27
N LYS A 90 -1.19 14.38 -9.79
CA LYS A 90 -0.08 14.78 -8.92
C LYS A 90 -0.06 13.96 -7.62
N ASN A 91 -1.23 13.79 -6.99
CA ASN A 91 -1.34 13.00 -5.77
C ASN A 91 -1.10 11.51 -6.08
N LYS A 92 -1.67 10.97 -7.16
CA LYS A 92 -1.40 9.59 -7.59
C LYS A 92 0.09 9.35 -7.80
N GLN A 93 0.79 10.26 -8.49
CA GLN A 93 2.25 10.21 -8.68
C GLN A 93 3.01 10.18 -7.34
N LEU A 94 2.60 10.98 -6.36
CA LEU A 94 3.18 10.94 -5.02
C LEU A 94 3.04 9.55 -4.37
N PHE A 95 1.87 8.92 -4.47
CA PHE A 95 1.67 7.56 -3.96
C PHE A 95 2.44 6.49 -4.75
N PHE A 96 2.65 6.68 -6.06
CA PHE A 96 3.56 5.83 -6.83
C PHE A 96 5.00 5.95 -6.33
N ILE A 97 5.48 7.16 -6.08
CA ILE A 97 6.82 7.40 -5.48
C ILE A 97 6.94 6.70 -4.12
N LEU A 98 5.92 6.81 -3.26
CA LEU A 98 5.89 6.10 -1.98
C LEU A 98 5.96 4.58 -2.14
N SER A 99 5.32 4.02 -3.17
CA SER A 99 5.41 2.58 -3.44
C SER A 99 6.80 2.15 -3.91
N MET A 100 7.50 2.99 -4.68
CA MET A 100 8.89 2.72 -5.05
C MET A 100 9.82 2.75 -3.83
N LEU A 101 9.59 3.67 -2.89
CA LEU A 101 10.31 3.67 -1.60
C LEU A 101 10.00 2.40 -0.80
N ALA A 102 8.76 1.93 -0.81
CA ALA A 102 8.37 0.70 -0.12
C ALA A 102 9.04 -0.55 -0.71
N GLU A 103 9.18 -0.59 -2.03
CA GLU A 103 9.93 -1.65 -2.72
C GLU A 103 11.42 -1.59 -2.38
N LYS A 104 12.03 -0.40 -2.32
CA LYS A 104 13.43 -0.23 -1.93
C LYS A 104 13.70 -0.70 -0.49
N ASN A 105 12.76 -0.47 0.41
CA ASN A 105 12.85 -0.92 1.81
C ASN A 105 12.62 -2.42 1.99
N CYS A 106 12.08 -3.11 0.97
CA CYS A 106 11.86 -4.54 1.03
C CYS A 106 13.17 -5.30 0.76
N PRO A 107 13.56 -6.28 1.60
CA PRO A 107 14.74 -7.09 1.35
C PRO A 107 14.64 -7.85 0.02
N LYS A 108 15.67 -7.72 -0.81
CA LYS A 108 15.69 -8.20 -2.21
C LYS A 108 15.86 -9.71 -2.36
N ASP A 109 16.34 -10.38 -1.32
CA ASP A 109 16.80 -11.78 -1.41
C ASP A 109 15.67 -12.81 -1.39
N LEU A 110 14.41 -12.35 -1.34
CA LEU A 110 13.27 -13.23 -1.10
C LEU A 110 12.31 -13.23 -2.30
N LYS A 111 12.26 -14.39 -2.98
CA LYS A 111 11.28 -14.63 -4.04
C LYS A 111 9.88 -14.70 -3.45
N TYR A 112 8.97 -13.92 -4.03
CA TYR A 112 7.56 -14.04 -3.66
C TYR A 112 7.02 -15.42 -4.06
N VAL A 113 6.57 -16.19 -3.08
CA VAL A 113 5.94 -17.50 -3.32
C VAL A 113 4.43 -17.32 -3.51
N GLN A 114 3.98 -17.44 -4.76
CA GLN A 114 2.55 -17.58 -5.09
C GLN A 114 2.07 -18.95 -4.61
N LYS A 115 1.12 -18.99 -3.66
CA LYS A 115 0.41 -20.23 -3.37
C LYS A 115 -0.53 -20.52 -4.54
N LYS A 116 -0.46 -21.74 -5.08
CA LYS A 116 -1.43 -22.20 -6.08
C LYS A 116 -2.82 -22.25 -5.42
N PRO A 117 -3.89 -21.86 -6.13
CA PRO A 117 -5.24 -21.97 -5.60
C PRO A 117 -5.53 -23.45 -5.28
N SER A 118 -6.13 -23.71 -4.12
CA SER A 118 -6.69 -25.03 -3.82
C SER A 118 -7.92 -25.23 -4.70
N ASN A 119 -7.97 -26.33 -5.45
CA ASN A 119 -9.16 -26.74 -6.19
C ASN A 119 -10.26 -27.14 -5.19
N THR A 120 -10.94 -26.16 -4.58
CA THR A 120 -12.18 -26.42 -3.86
C THR A 120 -13.31 -26.25 -4.87
N SER A 121 -13.83 -27.37 -5.38
CA SER A 121 -15.09 -27.39 -6.11
C SER A 121 -16.13 -26.67 -5.26
N LYS A 122 -16.76 -25.63 -5.82
CA LYS A 122 -17.89 -24.96 -5.17
C LYS A 122 -19.00 -26.01 -5.07
N SER A 123 -19.27 -26.50 -3.86
CA SER A 123 -20.55 -27.16 -3.58
C SER A 123 -21.62 -26.09 -3.72
N SER A 124 -22.37 -26.15 -4.82
CA SER A 124 -23.62 -25.43 -4.99
C SER A 124 -24.56 -25.87 -3.86
N LYS A 125 -25.07 -24.91 -3.09
CA LYS A 125 -26.23 -25.10 -2.21
C LYS A 125 -27.49 -24.78 -2.98
#